data_AF-A0A7S1PYU0-F1
#
_entry.id   AF-A0A7S1PYU0-F1
#
_cell.length_a   1.000
_cell.length_b   1.000
_cell.length_c   1.000
_cell.angle_alpha   90.00
_cell.angle_beta   90.00
_cell.angle_gamma   90.00
#
_symmetry.space_group_name_H-M   'P 1'
#
loop_
_entity.id
_entity.type
_entity.pdbx_description
1 polymer ?
#
loop_
_entity_poly.entity_id
_entity_poly.type
_entity_poly.pdbx_seq_one_letter_code
_entity_poly.pdbx_strand_id
1 'polypeptide(L)'
;EEGEGVMEYAWGARYEGQFRNRKRHGSGVLLQASGDRLEGEWKDDRRHGRCKDFFADGSAFEGHMEEGQRCGHGVVVWPEGSTYSGLFEHGKANGQGRLVRTDGSIYEGQFS
;
A
#
# COMPACT_ATOMS: atom_id res chain seq x y z
N GLU A 1 1.25 -0.72 -26.18
CA GLU A 1 -0.19 -0.96 -25.96
C GLU A 1 -0.56 -0.36 -24.63
N GLU A 2 -1.50 0.57 -24.66
CA GLU A 2 -2.07 1.26 -23.50
C GLU A 2 -3.55 0.94 -23.46
N GLY A 3 -4.11 0.74 -22.27
CA GLY A 3 -5.53 0.42 -22.13
C GLY A 3 -5.87 -0.10 -20.75
N GLU A 4 -7.16 -0.24 -20.48
CA GLU A 4 -7.68 -0.89 -19.29
C GLU A 4 -7.93 -2.37 -19.56
N GLY A 5 -7.77 -3.20 -18.54
CA GLY A 5 -8.00 -4.63 -18.70
C GLY A 5 -7.99 -5.39 -17.38
N VAL A 6 -8.20 -6.70 -17.50
CA VAL A 6 -8.13 -7.65 -16.41
C VAL A 6 -7.03 -8.66 -16.72
N MET A 7 -6.17 -8.91 -15.74
CA MET A 7 -5.15 -9.96 -15.79
C MET A 7 -5.37 -10.94 -14.64
N GLU A 8 -5.65 -12.18 -14.99
CA GLU A 8 -5.77 -13.29 -14.05
C GLU A 8 -4.48 -14.09 -14.07
N TYR A 9 -3.95 -14.38 -12.89
CA TYR A 9 -2.70 -15.12 -12.73
C TYR A 9 -3.01 -16.56 -12.30
N ALA A 10 -2.19 -17.52 -12.78
CA ALA A 10 -2.39 -18.94 -12.50
C ALA A 10 -2.42 -19.30 -11.00
N TRP A 11 -1.76 -18.48 -10.17
CA TRP A 11 -1.73 -18.62 -8.70
C TRP A 11 -2.93 -17.96 -8.01
N GLY A 12 -3.96 -17.53 -8.74
CA GLY A 12 -5.23 -17.03 -8.18
C GLY A 12 -5.27 -15.53 -7.89
N ALA A 13 -4.22 -14.77 -8.23
CA ALA A 13 -4.29 -13.31 -8.16
C ALA A 13 -5.05 -12.74 -9.38
N ARG A 14 -5.67 -11.57 -9.22
CA ARG A 14 -6.38 -10.84 -10.27
C ARG A 14 -6.05 -9.36 -10.21
N TYR A 15 -5.57 -8.80 -11.30
CA TYR A 15 -5.40 -7.36 -11.46
C TYR A 15 -6.47 -6.81 -12.39
N GLU A 16 -7.05 -5.68 -12.02
CA GLU A 16 -7.99 -4.91 -12.84
C GLU A 16 -7.52 -3.45 -12.85
N GLY A 17 -7.26 -2.90 -14.03
CA GLY A 17 -6.78 -1.53 -14.15
C GLY A 17 -6.04 -1.27 -15.45
N GLN A 18 -5.22 -0.23 -15.41
CA GLN A 18 -4.50 0.28 -16.56
C GLN A 18 -3.22 -0.52 -16.85
N PHE A 19 -2.89 -0.62 -18.14
CA PHE A 19 -1.69 -1.28 -18.64
C PHE A 19 -0.94 -0.35 -19.58
N ARG A 20 0.38 -0.47 -19.58
CA ARG A 20 1.27 0.12 -20.57
C ARG A 20 2.37 -0.88 -20.90
N ASN A 21 2.53 -1.19 -22.18
CA ASN A 21 3.52 -2.16 -22.67
C ASN A 21 3.42 -3.53 -21.98
N ARG A 22 2.18 -4.01 -21.80
CA ARG A 22 1.84 -5.28 -21.13
C ARG A 22 2.21 -5.34 -19.63
N LYS A 23 2.57 -4.21 -19.03
CA LYS A 23 2.81 -4.07 -17.59
C LYS A 23 1.70 -3.26 -16.95
N ARG A 24 1.38 -3.55 -15.70
CA ARG A 24 0.47 -2.74 -14.89
C ARG A 24 1.03 -1.33 -14.78
N HIS A 25 0.18 -0.35 -15.04
CA HIS A 25 0.57 1.04 -15.09
C HIS A 25 -0.63 1.93 -14.71
N GLY A 26 -0.42 3.14 -14.21
CA GLY A 26 -1.52 4.03 -13.85
C GLY A 26 -2.39 3.45 -12.72
N SER A 27 -3.69 3.70 -12.72
CA SER A 27 -4.57 3.26 -11.64
C SER A 27 -5.01 1.80 -11.81
N GLY A 28 -5.04 1.04 -10.70
CA GLY A 28 -5.61 -0.30 -10.69
C GLY A 28 -5.66 -0.96 -9.32
N VAL A 29 -6.32 -2.12 -9.28
CA VAL A 29 -6.52 -2.93 -8.09
C VAL A 29 -5.96 -4.33 -8.34
N LEU A 30 -5.06 -4.77 -7.47
CA LEU A 30 -4.61 -6.17 -7.40
C LEU A 30 -5.29 -6.86 -6.22
N LEU A 31 -6.04 -7.92 -6.50
CA LEU A 31 -6.47 -8.90 -5.51
C LEU A 31 -5.50 -10.07 -5.51
N GLN A 32 -4.83 -10.29 -4.38
CA GLN A 32 -3.92 -11.42 -4.22
C GLN A 32 -4.70 -12.67 -3.76
N ALA A 33 -4.17 -13.85 -4.06
CA ALA A 33 -4.74 -15.11 -3.59
C ALA A 33 -4.73 -15.25 -2.06
N SER A 34 -3.87 -14.50 -1.37
CA SER A 34 -3.88 -14.37 0.10
C SER A 34 -5.13 -13.68 0.64
N GLY A 35 -5.85 -12.93 -0.19
CA GLY A 35 -6.94 -12.04 0.22
C GLY A 35 -6.53 -10.56 0.30
N ASP A 36 -5.25 -10.24 0.11
CA ASP A 36 -4.79 -8.84 0.11
C ASP A 36 -5.35 -8.08 -1.10
N ARG A 37 -5.82 -6.86 -0.86
CA ARG A 37 -6.35 -5.94 -1.86
C ARG A 37 -5.49 -4.70 -1.92
N LEU A 38 -4.76 -4.55 -3.02
CA LEU A 38 -3.79 -3.49 -3.24
C LEU A 38 -4.32 -2.51 -4.28
N GLU A 39 -4.69 -1.31 -3.86
CA GLU A 39 -5.22 -0.27 -4.73
C GLU A 39 -4.23 0.86 -4.94
N GLY A 40 -4.30 1.50 -6.10
CA GLY A 40 -3.66 2.79 -6.31
C GLY A 40 -2.89 2.85 -7.61
N GLU A 41 -1.81 3.62 -7.60
CA GLU A 41 -0.99 3.85 -8.78
C GLU A 41 0.08 2.76 -8.97
N TRP A 42 0.34 2.46 -10.23
CA TRP A 42 1.26 1.43 -10.69
C TRP A 42 2.21 2.03 -11.73
N LYS A 43 3.46 1.59 -11.71
CA LYS A 43 4.47 1.98 -12.69
C LYS A 43 5.31 0.76 -13.04
N ASP A 44 5.11 0.26 -14.26
CA ASP A 44 5.90 -0.83 -14.84
C ASP A 44 5.93 -2.07 -13.91
N ASP A 45 4.72 -2.52 -13.51
CA ASP A 45 4.42 -3.61 -12.57
C ASP A 45 4.72 -3.38 -11.09
N ARG A 46 5.24 -2.20 -10.71
CA ARG A 46 5.52 -1.85 -9.31
C ARG A 46 4.47 -0.90 -8.75
N ARG A 47 4.23 -0.96 -7.45
CA ARG A 47 3.42 0.05 -6.75
C ARG A 47 4.13 1.39 -6.79
N HIS A 48 3.39 2.45 -7.08
CA HIS A 48 3.92 3.80 -7.20
C HIS A 48 2.87 4.81 -6.73
N GLY A 49 3.23 6.07 -6.52
CA GLY A 49 2.28 7.14 -6.23
C GLY A 49 1.41 6.86 -4.99
N ARG A 50 0.15 7.30 -5.00
CA ARG A 50 -0.78 7.05 -3.89
C ARG A 50 -1.31 5.63 -3.93
N CYS A 51 -1.32 4.98 -2.77
CA CYS A 51 -1.70 3.59 -2.59
C CYS A 51 -2.59 3.40 -1.36
N LYS A 52 -3.55 2.48 -1.46
CA LYS A 52 -4.37 2.00 -0.35
C LYS A 52 -4.38 0.47 -0.33
N ASP A 53 -3.85 -0.11 0.73
CA ASP A 53 -3.73 -1.55 0.90
C ASP A 53 -4.62 -2.02 2.02
N PHE A 54 -5.31 -3.13 1.77
CA PHE A 54 -6.08 -3.87 2.75
C PHE A 54 -5.52 -5.28 2.79
N PHE A 55 -5.03 -5.69 3.95
CA PHE A 55 -4.37 -6.98 4.12
C PHE A 55 -5.34 -8.00 4.69
N ALA A 56 -5.10 -9.28 4.37
CA ALA A 56 -5.93 -10.39 4.82
C ALA A 56 -5.97 -10.53 6.36
N ASP A 57 -4.96 -10.03 7.06
CA ASP A 57 -4.93 -9.97 8.53
C ASP A 57 -5.85 -8.88 9.12
N GLY A 58 -6.45 -8.04 8.28
CA GLY A 58 -7.32 -6.91 8.66
C GLY A 58 -6.58 -5.58 8.80
N SER A 59 -5.26 -5.55 8.64
CA SER A 59 -4.50 -4.31 8.65
C SER A 59 -4.71 -3.52 7.35
N ALA A 60 -4.46 -2.22 7.40
CA ALA A 60 -4.55 -1.35 6.24
C ALA A 60 -3.41 -0.35 6.21
N PHE A 61 -3.01 0.04 5.01
CA PHE A 61 -2.07 1.12 4.76
C PHE A 61 -2.65 2.11 3.75
N GLU A 62 -2.48 3.41 4.00
CA GLU A 62 -2.78 4.47 3.04
C GLU A 62 -1.61 5.44 3.01
N GLY A 63 -1.02 5.68 1.83
CA GLY A 63 0.14 6.55 1.73
C GLY A 63 0.78 6.52 0.36
N HIS A 64 2.05 6.93 0.30
CA HIS A 64 2.82 6.93 -0.93
C HIS A 64 3.73 5.71 -1.06
N MET A 65 3.93 5.26 -2.29
CA MET A 65 4.91 4.24 -2.64
C MET A 65 5.82 4.68 -3.78
N GLU A 66 7.07 4.23 -3.73
CA GLU A 66 8.06 4.37 -4.80
C GLU A 66 8.79 3.05 -4.99
N GLU A 67 8.89 2.57 -6.24
CA GLU A 67 9.53 1.29 -6.58
C GLU A 67 9.06 0.09 -5.73
N GLY A 68 7.78 0.07 -5.34
CA GLY A 68 7.20 -0.99 -4.52
C GLY A 68 7.41 -0.84 -3.01
N GLN A 69 8.03 0.24 -2.53
CA GLN A 69 8.28 0.50 -1.12
C GLN A 69 7.47 1.70 -0.63
N ARG A 70 7.01 1.66 0.63
CA ARG A 70 6.37 2.81 1.26
C ARG A 70 7.38 3.95 1.40
N CYS A 71 6.94 5.16 1.08
CA CYS A 71 7.74 6.37 1.18
C CYS A 71 6.86 7.58 1.54
N GLY A 72 7.49 8.65 2.02
CA GLY A 72 6.78 9.88 2.36
C GLY A 72 5.75 9.67 3.47
N HIS A 73 4.67 10.45 3.47
CA HIS A 73 3.64 10.30 4.49
C HIS A 73 2.74 9.08 4.24
N GLY A 74 2.43 8.37 5.31
CA GLY A 74 1.46 7.29 5.29
C GLY A 74 0.82 7.03 6.65
N VAL A 75 -0.26 6.27 6.60
CA VAL A 75 -1.04 5.82 7.75
C VAL A 75 -1.12 4.30 7.72
N VAL A 76 -0.87 3.67 8.87
CA VAL A 76 -1.09 2.24 9.08
C VAL A 76 -2.15 2.09 10.15
N VAL A 77 -3.15 1.26 9.88
CA VAL A 77 -4.14 0.81 10.86
C VAL A 77 -3.93 -0.68 11.05
N TRP A 78 -3.73 -1.09 12.30
CA TRP A 78 -3.61 -2.51 12.64
C TRP A 78 -4.96 -3.10 13.05
N PRO A 79 -5.15 -4.44 12.95
CA PRO A 79 -6.44 -5.07 13.20
C PRO A 79 -6.95 -4.86 14.62
N GLU A 80 -6.05 -4.74 15.60
CA GLU A 80 -6.42 -4.46 16.98
C GLU A 80 -6.89 -3.01 17.22
N GLY A 81 -6.69 -2.11 16.25
CA GLY A 81 -7.11 -0.70 16.30
C GLY A 81 -5.98 0.29 16.56
N SER A 82 -4.74 -0.16 16.78
CA SER A 82 -3.59 0.75 16.81
C SER A 82 -3.48 1.50 15.48
N THR A 83 -2.97 2.73 15.51
CA THR A 83 -2.77 3.53 14.30
C THR A 83 -1.44 4.27 14.34
N TYR A 84 -0.69 4.19 13.24
CA TYR A 84 0.49 5.02 13.01
C TYR A 84 0.21 6.00 11.88
N SER A 85 0.61 7.25 12.06
CA SER A 85 0.60 8.28 11.01
C SER A 85 1.95 8.99 11.03
N GLY A 86 2.69 8.95 9.93
CA GLY A 86 4.02 9.55 9.91
C GLY A 86 4.76 9.33 8.61
N LEU A 87 6.04 9.63 8.64
CA LEU A 87 6.95 9.49 7.52
C LEU A 87 7.44 8.04 7.36
N PHE A 88 7.61 7.63 6.11
CA PHE A 88 8.18 6.36 5.69
C PHE A 88 9.38 6.59 4.80
N GLU A 89 10.43 5.79 5.01
CA GLU A 89 11.60 5.73 4.15
C GLU A 89 11.99 4.26 3.97
N HIS A 90 12.24 3.85 2.72
CA HIS A 90 12.60 2.47 2.37
C HIS A 90 11.67 1.40 2.97
N GLY A 91 10.37 1.68 2.99
CA GLY A 91 9.34 0.77 3.50
C GLY A 91 9.16 0.74 5.02
N LYS A 92 9.92 1.54 5.78
CA LYS A 92 9.88 1.57 7.25
C LYS A 92 9.43 2.93 7.76
N ALA A 93 8.80 2.96 8.93
CA ALA A 93 8.54 4.21 9.64
C ALA A 93 9.87 4.90 9.93
N ASN A 94 10.02 6.15 9.50
CA ASN A 94 11.26 6.91 9.62
C ASN A 94 10.92 8.40 9.70
N GLY A 95 11.59 9.17 10.55
CA GLY A 95 11.28 10.59 10.75
C GLY A 95 10.12 10.79 11.72
N GLN A 96 9.46 11.96 11.63
CA GLN A 96 8.38 12.32 12.54
C GLN A 96 7.14 11.45 12.31
N GLY A 97 6.53 11.00 13.41
CA GLY A 97 5.30 10.24 13.37
C GLY A 97 4.53 10.25 14.69
N ARG A 98 3.32 9.72 14.62
CA ARG A 98 2.37 9.59 15.72
C ARG A 98 1.82 8.18 15.76
N LEU A 99 2.05 7.46 16.86
CA LEU A 99 1.51 6.13 17.13
C LEU A 99 0.47 6.22 18.25
N VAL A 100 -0.76 5.81 17.97
CA VAL A 100 -1.84 5.62 18.93
C VAL A 100 -2.00 4.13 19.17
N ARG A 101 -1.89 3.69 20.41
CA ARG A 101 -2.14 2.29 20.79
C ARG A 101 -3.57 2.10 21.29
N THR A 102 -3.98 0.84 21.39
CA THR A 102 -5.31 0.44 21.85
C THR A 102 -5.62 0.81 23.29
N ASP A 103 -4.60 0.97 24.14
CA ASP A 103 -4.73 1.47 25.51
C ASP A 103 -4.89 3.00 25.59
N GLY A 104 -4.93 3.69 24.45
CA GLY A 104 -5.00 5.14 24.36
C GLY A 104 -3.66 5.85 24.54
N SER A 105 -2.57 5.12 24.77
CA SER A 105 -1.23 5.73 24.83
C SER A 105 -0.83 6.27 23.46
N ILE A 106 -0.22 7.45 23.48
CA ILE A 106 0.23 8.17 22.30
C ILE A 106 1.74 8.33 22.39
N TYR A 107 2.44 7.94 21.33
CA TYR A 107 3.83 8.33 21.10
C TYR A 107 3.89 9.27 19.90
N GLU A 108 4.44 10.46 20.11
CA GLU A 108 4.72 11.45 19.06
C GLU A 108 6.20 11.77 19.10
N GLY A 109 6.90 11.55 17.99
CA GLY A 109 8.34 11.74 17.95
C GLY A 109 9.02 11.15 16.73
N GLN A 110 10.33 10.96 16.85
CA GLN A 110 11.19 10.45 15.78
C GLN A 110 11.20 8.92 15.73
N PHE A 111 11.06 8.37 14.53
CA PHE A 111 11.20 6.96 14.19
C PHE A 111 12.44 6.78 13.30
N SER A 112 13.11 5.62 13.38
CA SER A 112 14.32 5.32 12.60
C SER A 112 14.42 3.84 12.28
#